data_AF-A0A367QIA4-F1
#
_entry.id   AF-A0A367QIA4-F1
#
_cell.length_a   1.000
_cell.length_b   1.000
_cell.length_c   1.000
_cell.angle_alpha   90.00
_cell.angle_beta   90.00
_cell.angle_gamma   90.00
#
_symmetry.space_group_name_H-M   'P 1'
#
loop_
_entity.id
_entity.type
_entity.pdbx_description
1 polymer ?
#
loop_
_entity_poly.entity_id
_entity_poly.type
_entity_poly.pdbx_seq_one_letter_code
_entity_poly.pdbx_strand_id
1 'polypeptide(L)'
;MTTNSTSKSAFLSQKSTRKEKIMSRKSLGFIATFISLSVPVFSLNFAQPAMAQDKVNCLDIEGIGVCIEQKSAGYDFYAKFGPLTSQKQYIGRDGGCATFGTIDVAGSHAQVKGCVKGSPLRFEGRAEVCGFGSCKGKNFGINLPNSSSGNTASQPVQNPNALGQYQLFWDGVRVGFEPTWTLQQAIANLEDNKKTYPNKKIEGLFNGQKIGYELIWDGVRVGFEPGWTLQQAIANLEDNKKAYPNKKVEGLFNGQKIGYELIWDGVRVGFEPSWTLQQAIANLEDNKKAYPNKKVEGLFNGQKIGYELMWDGVRVGFEPSWTLQQAIANLEDNKKAYPNKKVEGLFNGQKIGYELIWDGVRVGFEPSWTLQQAIANLEDNKKAYPNKKVEGLFNGQKIGYELIWDGVRVGFEPGWTLQQAIANLGDNKKAYPNKKVEGLFNGKPL
;
A
#
# COMPACT_ATOMS: atom_id res chain seq x y z
N MET A 1 -76.30 5.58 8.43
CA MET A 1 -76.73 4.68 9.52
C MET A 1 -75.55 4.52 10.48
N THR A 2 -75.70 5.04 11.72
CA THR A 2 -75.25 4.49 13.02
C THR A 2 -74.06 3.49 13.02
N THR A 3 -72.98 3.60 13.81
CA THR A 3 -72.81 4.05 15.20
C THR A 3 -71.34 4.39 15.56
N ASN A 4 -71.19 5.21 16.62
CA ASN A 4 -70.02 5.47 17.47
C ASN A 4 -69.24 4.23 17.96
N SER A 5 -67.95 4.41 18.27
CA SER A 5 -67.37 4.07 19.59
C SER A 5 -65.87 4.40 19.68
N THR A 6 -65.55 5.34 20.57
CA THR A 6 -64.22 5.65 21.11
C THR A 6 -63.75 4.60 22.13
N SER A 7 -62.45 4.27 22.14
CA SER A 7 -61.77 3.74 23.34
C SER A 7 -60.28 4.08 23.32
N LYS A 8 -59.86 4.80 24.37
CA LYS A 8 -58.47 5.08 24.79
C LYS A 8 -57.90 3.86 25.53
N SER A 9 -56.61 3.58 25.35
CA SER A 9 -55.77 2.83 26.32
C SER A 9 -54.31 3.21 26.02
N ALA A 10 -53.68 4.07 26.83
CA ALA A 10 -53.00 3.80 28.09
C ALA A 10 -51.52 3.39 27.90
N PHE A 11 -50.65 4.34 28.23
CA PHE A 11 -49.22 4.24 28.48
C PHE A 11 -48.88 3.10 29.46
N LEU A 12 -47.85 2.31 29.17
CA LEU A 12 -47.03 1.65 30.18
C LEU A 12 -45.56 1.57 29.72
N SER A 13 -44.75 2.43 30.36
CA SER A 13 -43.30 2.50 30.28
C SER A 13 -42.70 1.38 31.14
N GLN A 14 -41.92 0.47 30.54
CA GLN A 14 -41.08 -0.46 31.28
C GLN A 14 -39.63 0.03 31.32
N LYS A 15 -39.28 0.62 32.47
CA LYS A 15 -37.91 0.79 32.97
C LYS A 15 -37.32 -0.59 33.27
N SER A 16 -36.24 -0.97 32.60
CA SER A 16 -35.39 -2.11 32.99
C SER A 16 -34.18 -1.60 33.75
N THR A 17 -34.25 -1.63 35.07
CA THR A 17 -33.09 -1.52 35.98
C THR A 17 -32.51 -2.91 36.20
N ARG A 18 -31.34 -3.21 35.61
CA ARG A 18 -30.58 -4.41 35.96
C ARG A 18 -29.43 -4.04 36.88
N LYS A 19 -29.54 -4.57 38.10
CA LYS A 19 -28.64 -4.40 39.24
C LYS A 19 -27.21 -4.84 38.92
N GLU A 20 -26.27 -4.04 39.41
CA GLU A 20 -24.87 -4.37 39.61
C GLU A 20 -24.72 -5.68 40.41
N LYS A 21 -23.79 -6.52 39.98
CA LYS A 21 -23.24 -7.58 40.82
C LYS A 21 -21.73 -7.49 40.77
N ILE A 22 -21.20 -6.73 41.72
CA ILE A 22 -19.79 -6.73 42.11
C ILE A 22 -19.47 -8.12 42.65
N MET A 23 -18.61 -8.86 41.97
CA MET A 23 -17.92 -10.02 42.56
C MET A 23 -16.41 -9.76 42.56
N SER A 24 -15.94 -9.52 43.78
CA SER A 24 -14.56 -9.48 44.22
C SER A 24 -14.06 -10.90 44.54
N ARG A 25 -12.73 -11.07 44.50
CA ARG A 25 -11.90 -12.22 44.95
C ARG A 25 -11.71 -13.31 43.88
N LYS A 26 -10.53 -13.89 43.64
CA LYS A 26 -9.30 -14.07 44.44
C LYS A 26 -8.14 -14.34 43.47
N SER A 27 -6.96 -13.87 43.85
CA SER A 27 -5.66 -14.30 43.33
C SER A 27 -5.42 -15.77 43.67
N LEU A 28 -4.94 -16.54 42.70
CA LEU A 28 -4.32 -17.84 42.91
C LEU A 28 -3.07 -17.89 42.06
N GLY A 29 -1.93 -17.78 42.74
CA GLY A 29 -0.64 -18.09 42.17
C GLY A 29 -0.56 -19.58 41.88
N PHE A 30 -0.03 -19.91 40.71
CA PHE A 30 0.48 -21.23 40.41
C PHE A 30 1.97 -21.13 40.12
N ILE A 31 2.71 -21.80 40.98
CA ILE A 31 4.11 -22.17 40.84
C ILE A 31 4.17 -23.27 39.77
N ALA A 32 5.03 -23.11 38.77
CA ALA A 32 5.46 -24.19 37.90
C ALA A 32 6.97 -24.06 37.64
N THR A 33 7.73 -24.70 38.53
CA THR A 33 9.13 -25.11 38.34
C THR A 33 9.14 -26.32 37.43
N PHE A 34 9.84 -26.33 36.28
CA PHE A 34 10.34 -27.58 35.69
C PHE A 34 11.52 -27.33 34.72
N ILE A 35 12.68 -27.81 35.18
CA ILE A 35 13.75 -28.52 34.47
C ILE A 35 14.58 -27.79 33.39
N SER A 36 15.84 -27.55 33.77
CA SER A 36 16.98 -27.46 32.86
C SER A 36 17.30 -28.83 32.24
N LEU A 37 17.38 -28.89 30.91
CA LEU A 37 18.10 -29.95 30.20
C LEU A 37 19.10 -29.31 29.25
N SER A 38 20.35 -29.63 29.52
CA SER A 38 21.57 -29.25 28.82
C SER A 38 21.80 -30.12 27.58
N VAL A 39 21.93 -29.46 26.41
CA VAL A 39 22.79 -29.66 25.21
C VAL A 39 23.06 -31.07 24.64
N PRO A 40 23.18 -31.26 23.30
CA PRO A 40 24.35 -30.78 22.55
C PRO A 40 24.01 -30.01 21.24
N VAL A 41 24.73 -28.91 21.04
CA VAL A 41 24.75 -28.12 19.80
C VAL A 41 25.72 -28.82 18.85
N PHE A 42 25.22 -29.26 17.70
CA PHE A 42 26.06 -29.59 16.56
C PHE A 42 26.62 -28.29 15.97
N SER A 43 27.91 -28.04 16.16
CA SER A 43 28.64 -26.98 15.47
C SER A 43 28.95 -27.41 14.04
N LEU A 44 28.16 -26.94 13.08
CA LEU A 44 28.51 -26.96 11.66
C LEU A 44 29.41 -25.75 11.38
N ASN A 45 30.70 -26.01 11.15
CA ASN A 45 31.65 -25.02 10.63
C ASN A 45 31.30 -24.70 9.18
N PHE A 46 30.49 -23.65 8.96
CA PHE A 46 30.46 -22.97 7.68
C PHE A 46 31.66 -22.02 7.64
N ALA A 47 32.56 -22.25 6.67
CA ALA A 47 33.56 -21.27 6.32
C ALA A 47 32.85 -19.97 5.91
N GLN A 48 32.92 -18.95 6.76
CA GLN A 48 32.46 -17.62 6.41
C GLN A 48 33.35 -17.12 5.26
N PRO A 49 32.77 -16.55 4.19
CA PRO A 49 33.56 -15.83 3.20
C PRO A 49 34.32 -14.72 3.94
N ALA A 50 35.62 -14.59 3.68
CA ALA A 50 36.47 -13.58 4.28
C ALA A 50 35.79 -12.20 4.13
N MET A 51 35.28 -11.66 5.24
CA MET A 51 34.64 -10.35 5.24
C MET A 51 35.71 -9.32 4.87
N ALA A 52 35.47 -8.57 3.79
CA ALA A 52 36.27 -7.42 3.44
C ALA A 52 36.34 -6.50 4.67
N GLN A 53 37.55 -6.08 5.07
CA GLN A 53 37.74 -5.19 6.22
C GLN A 53 36.90 -3.91 6.01
N ASP A 54 35.90 -3.72 6.87
CA ASP A 54 35.08 -2.51 6.90
C ASP A 54 35.99 -1.29 7.10
N LYS A 55 36.01 -0.38 6.13
CA LYS A 55 36.78 0.87 6.24
C LYS A 55 36.01 1.83 7.15
N VAL A 56 36.37 1.83 8.43
CA VAL A 56 35.84 2.76 9.44
C VAL A 56 36.57 4.11 9.31
N ASN A 57 35.82 5.20 9.19
CA ASN A 57 36.36 6.57 9.28
C ASN A 57 35.70 7.29 10.45
N CYS A 58 36.48 7.74 11.44
CA CYS A 58 35.97 8.46 12.60
C CYS A 58 36.56 9.87 12.67
N LEU A 59 35.71 10.87 12.93
CA LEU A 59 36.09 12.25 13.19
C LEU A 59 35.76 12.61 14.64
N ASP A 60 36.73 13.06 15.41
CA ASP A 60 36.48 13.61 16.75
C ASP A 60 35.99 15.05 16.66
N ILE A 61 34.88 15.34 17.33
CA ILE A 61 34.25 16.65 17.38
C ILE A 61 33.92 16.96 18.84
N GLU A 62 34.78 17.75 19.47
CA GLU A 62 34.59 18.17 20.88
C GLU A 62 34.42 16.95 21.83
N GLY A 63 35.18 15.87 21.58
CA GLY A 63 35.11 14.63 22.36
C GLY A 63 33.99 13.67 21.97
N ILE A 64 33.19 13.99 20.93
CA ILE A 64 32.30 13.03 20.27
C ILE A 64 32.99 12.50 18.99
N GLY A 65 33.34 11.22 18.98
CA GLY A 65 33.82 10.53 17.79
C GLY A 65 32.67 10.16 16.85
N VAL A 66 32.47 10.91 15.76
CA VAL A 66 31.52 10.57 14.70
C VAL A 66 32.15 9.57 13.75
N CYS A 67 31.68 8.33 13.81
CA CYS A 67 32.21 7.21 13.04
C CYS A 67 31.27 6.81 11.91
N ILE A 68 31.88 6.43 10.79
CA ILE A 68 31.22 6.04 9.56
C ILE A 68 31.85 4.74 9.09
N GLU A 69 31.04 3.72 8.91
CA GLU A 69 31.43 2.46 8.32
C GLU A 69 30.82 2.33 6.95
N GLN A 70 31.66 2.20 5.92
CA GLN A 70 31.19 1.97 4.58
C GLN A 70 30.60 0.56 4.46
N LYS A 71 29.37 0.47 3.97
CA LYS A 71 28.70 -0.77 3.57
C LYS A 71 28.56 -0.79 2.05
N SER A 72 28.19 -1.94 1.49
CA SER A 72 28.10 -2.15 0.03
C SER A 72 27.25 -1.06 -0.67
N ALA A 73 26.12 -0.66 -0.07
CA ALA A 73 25.15 0.28 -0.68
C ALA A 73 24.97 1.61 0.07
N GLY A 74 25.71 1.86 1.15
CA GLY A 74 25.50 3.02 2.03
C GLY A 74 26.53 3.09 3.15
N TYR A 75 26.13 3.69 4.27
CA TYR A 75 27.03 3.93 5.40
C TYR A 75 26.30 3.71 6.72
N ASP A 76 26.95 3.00 7.63
CA ASP A 76 26.56 2.93 9.04
C ASP A 76 27.19 4.11 9.78
N PHE A 77 26.34 4.96 10.35
CA PHE A 77 26.75 6.11 11.16
C PHE A 77 26.55 5.83 12.64
N TYR A 78 27.55 6.16 13.46
CA TYR A 78 27.45 6.05 14.91
C TYR A 78 28.34 7.08 15.59
N ALA A 79 28.10 7.32 16.87
CA ALA A 79 28.93 8.19 17.69
C ALA A 79 29.66 7.39 18.77
N LYS A 80 30.81 7.91 19.20
CA LYS A 80 31.53 7.47 20.39
C LYS A 80 31.67 8.65 21.33
N PHE A 81 31.48 8.42 22.62
CA PHE A 81 31.71 9.43 23.67
C PHE A 81 32.46 8.75 24.82
N GLY A 82 33.78 8.96 24.88
CA GLY A 82 34.66 8.17 25.73
C GLY A 82 34.60 6.67 25.37
N PRO A 83 34.36 5.76 26.34
CA PRO A 83 34.25 4.32 26.08
C PRO A 83 32.90 3.91 25.48
N LEU A 84 31.91 4.81 25.45
CA LEU A 84 30.56 4.50 25.00
C LEU A 84 30.46 4.64 23.49
N THR A 85 29.78 3.69 22.86
CA THR A 85 29.48 3.70 21.42
C THR A 85 27.96 3.66 21.26
N SER A 86 27.43 4.56 20.43
CA SER A 86 26.00 4.56 20.11
C SER A 86 25.65 3.40 19.20
N GLN A 87 24.35 3.15 19.04
CA GLN A 87 23.85 2.28 17.97
C GLN A 87 24.24 2.84 16.59
N LYS A 88 24.49 1.92 15.65
CA LYS A 88 24.72 2.23 14.23
C LYS A 88 23.41 2.54 13.52
N GLN A 89 23.43 3.59 12.72
CA GLN A 89 22.32 4.04 11.90
C GLN A 89 22.72 3.96 10.43
N TYR A 90 22.05 3.11 9.67
CA TYR A 90 22.28 3.01 8.24
C TYR A 90 21.65 4.18 7.50
N ILE A 91 22.38 4.79 6.56
CA ILE A 91 21.87 5.75 5.58
C ILE A 91 22.39 5.36 4.18
N GLY A 92 21.47 5.31 3.22
CA GLY A 92 21.77 5.00 1.82
C GLY A 92 22.58 6.09 1.11
N ARG A 93 23.23 5.73 -0.01
CA ARG A 93 23.98 6.67 -0.88
C ARG A 93 23.10 7.73 -1.56
N ASP A 94 21.82 7.45 -1.70
CA ASP A 94 20.83 8.36 -2.29
C ASP A 94 20.49 9.55 -1.38
N GLY A 95 21.03 9.57 -0.17
CA GLY A 95 20.92 10.68 0.75
C GLY A 95 19.92 10.43 1.86
N GLY A 96 19.83 11.38 2.79
CA GLY A 96 18.92 11.30 3.93
C GLY A 96 19.46 12.07 5.11
N CYS A 97 18.54 12.59 5.93
CA CYS A 97 18.87 13.22 7.19
C CYS A 97 18.57 12.24 8.32
N ALA A 98 19.52 12.05 9.21
CA ALA A 98 19.34 11.22 10.39
C ALA A 98 19.80 11.95 11.63
N THR A 99 19.12 11.65 12.73
CA THR A 99 19.65 11.86 14.06
C THR A 99 20.15 10.51 14.53
N PHE A 100 21.43 10.41 14.84
CA PHE A 100 22.08 9.21 15.34
C PHE A 100 23.04 9.59 16.47
N GLY A 101 23.73 8.61 17.05
CA GLY A 101 24.78 8.98 17.99
C GLY A 101 24.27 9.48 19.35
N THR A 102 23.00 9.24 19.69
CA THR A 102 22.47 9.62 20.99
C THR A 102 23.12 8.76 22.07
N ILE A 103 23.87 9.38 22.99
CA ILE A 103 24.50 8.74 24.14
C ILE A 103 24.15 9.55 25.39
N ASP A 104 23.44 8.92 26.31
CA ASP A 104 23.08 9.49 27.61
C ASP A 104 24.03 8.98 28.70
N VAL A 105 24.64 9.90 29.44
CA VAL A 105 25.43 9.61 30.65
C VAL A 105 24.98 10.52 31.79
N ALA A 106 25.24 10.12 33.04
CA ALA A 106 24.75 10.85 34.22
C ALA A 106 25.11 12.35 34.18
N GLY A 107 24.11 13.20 33.87
CA GLY A 107 24.25 14.65 33.77
C GLY A 107 24.72 15.20 32.42
N SER A 108 24.90 14.37 31.39
CA SER A 108 25.26 14.83 30.04
C SER A 108 24.66 13.98 28.90
N HIS A 109 24.28 14.64 27.81
CA HIS A 109 23.67 14.04 26.63
C HIS A 109 24.49 14.42 25.40
N ALA A 110 24.98 13.44 24.66
CA ALA A 110 25.63 13.66 23.37
C ALA A 110 24.70 13.22 22.24
N GLN A 111 24.61 14.00 21.16
CA GLN A 111 23.78 13.68 20.00
C GLN A 111 24.43 14.18 18.71
N VAL A 112 24.26 13.42 17.63
CA VAL A 112 24.76 13.77 16.31
C VAL A 112 23.60 13.82 15.32
N LYS A 113 23.47 14.93 14.60
CA LYS A 113 22.42 15.13 13.59
C LYS A 113 23.07 15.51 12.30
N GLY A 114 22.61 15.00 11.16
CA GLY A 114 23.10 15.49 9.89
C GLY A 114 22.49 14.78 8.70
N CYS A 115 22.92 15.21 7.52
CA CYS A 115 22.41 14.72 6.26
C CYS A 115 23.54 14.30 5.33
N VAL A 116 23.32 13.21 4.61
CA VAL A 116 24.13 12.85 3.45
C VAL A 116 23.73 13.76 2.29
N LYS A 117 24.69 14.50 1.75
CA LYS A 117 24.56 15.38 0.57
C LYS A 117 25.34 14.81 -0.60
N GLY A 118 24.75 14.89 -1.80
CA GLY A 118 25.40 14.49 -3.05
C GLY A 118 26.35 15.55 -3.63
N SER A 119 27.36 15.08 -4.38
CA SER A 119 28.28 15.84 -5.26
C SER A 119 29.09 17.00 -4.63
N PRO A 120 30.23 16.74 -3.96
CA PRO A 120 30.78 15.42 -3.59
C PRO A 120 29.97 14.78 -2.47
N LEU A 121 30.00 13.44 -2.39
CA LEU A 121 29.28 12.71 -1.37
C LEU A 121 29.88 13.01 0.01
N ARG A 122 29.14 13.75 0.83
CA ARG A 122 29.57 14.20 2.16
C ARG A 122 28.44 14.09 3.16
N PHE A 123 28.80 13.76 4.38
CA PHE A 123 27.89 13.86 5.52
C PHE A 123 28.13 15.18 6.23
N GLU A 124 27.10 16.04 6.26
CA GLU A 124 27.15 17.31 6.97
C GLU A 124 26.20 17.31 8.15
N GLY A 125 26.71 17.67 9.31
CA GLY A 125 25.95 17.57 10.53
C GLY A 125 26.42 18.50 11.64
N ARG A 126 25.83 18.31 12.80
CA ARG A 126 26.15 18.98 14.05
C ARG A 126 26.22 17.94 15.15
N ALA A 127 27.33 17.92 15.87
CA ALA A 127 27.50 17.14 17.09
C ALA A 127 27.27 18.08 18.28
N GLU A 128 26.46 17.65 19.24
CA GLU A 128 26.06 18.46 20.39
C GLU A 128 26.28 17.66 21.68
N VAL A 129 26.92 18.29 22.67
CA VAL A 129 26.99 17.80 24.06
C VAL A 129 26.22 18.77 24.92
N CYS A 130 25.19 18.27 25.61
CA CYS A 130 24.37 19.01 26.54
C CYS A 130 24.69 18.56 27.97
N GLY A 131 25.02 19.50 28.86
CA GLY A 131 25.26 19.24 30.27
C GLY A 131 24.78 20.41 31.12
N PHE A 132 24.11 20.11 32.24
CA PHE A 132 23.63 21.09 33.22
C PHE A 132 22.93 22.33 32.62
N GLY A 133 21.99 22.10 31.69
CA GLY A 133 21.13 23.15 31.13
C GLY A 133 21.74 23.96 29.98
N SER A 134 22.95 23.63 29.51
CA SER A 134 23.53 24.25 28.32
C SER A 134 24.02 23.20 27.32
N CYS A 135 23.87 23.49 26.03
CA CYS A 135 24.36 22.63 24.95
C CYS A 135 25.48 23.35 24.21
N LYS A 136 26.62 22.69 24.05
CA LYS A 136 27.69 23.12 23.16
C LYS A 136 27.67 22.20 21.95
N GLY A 137 27.71 22.77 20.75
CA GLY A 137 27.68 21.99 19.53
C GLY A 137 28.50 22.60 18.43
N LYS A 138 29.01 21.73 17.54
CA LYS A 138 29.88 22.11 16.43
C LYS A 138 29.40 21.45 15.16
N ASN A 139 29.35 22.26 14.10
CA ASN A 139 29.05 21.78 12.76
C ASN A 139 30.27 21.05 12.19
N PHE A 140 30.03 20.05 11.38
CA PHE A 140 31.08 19.27 10.73
C PHE A 140 30.66 18.80 9.34
N GLY A 141 31.66 18.47 8.54
CA GLY A 141 31.51 17.80 7.27
C GLY A 141 32.53 16.68 7.17
N ILE A 142 32.08 15.46 6.87
CA ILE A 142 32.94 14.31 6.60
C ILE A 142 32.73 13.87 5.16
N ASN A 143 33.82 13.80 4.41
CA ASN A 143 33.78 13.22 3.06
C ASN A 143 33.53 11.73 3.18
N LEU A 144 32.48 11.26 2.52
CA LEU A 144 32.15 9.85 2.49
C LEU A 144 33.02 9.17 1.43
N PRO A 145 33.67 8.03 1.75
CA PRO A 145 34.46 7.34 0.76
C PRO A 145 33.58 6.92 -0.41
N ASN A 146 33.87 7.45 -1.60
CA ASN A 146 33.31 6.94 -2.85
C ASN A 146 33.87 5.55 -3.06
N SER A 147 33.04 4.50 -3.08
CA SER A 147 33.51 3.24 -3.64
C SER A 147 33.73 3.46 -5.14
N SER A 148 34.98 3.53 -5.58
CA SER A 148 35.35 3.60 -6.99
C SER A 148 35.13 2.26 -7.73
N SER A 149 34.12 1.49 -7.36
CA SER A 149 33.72 0.22 -7.99
C SER A 149 32.21 0.22 -8.23
N GLY A 150 31.80 0.85 -9.32
CA GLY A 150 30.42 0.87 -9.77
C GLY A 150 30.16 2.11 -10.60
N ASN A 151 30.42 1.99 -11.91
CA ASN A 151 30.10 2.99 -12.91
C ASN A 151 28.73 3.61 -12.63
N THR A 152 28.73 4.91 -12.35
CA THR A 152 27.60 5.80 -12.58
C THR A 152 27.49 6.00 -14.09
N ALA A 153 27.11 4.94 -14.81
CA ALA A 153 26.54 5.04 -16.12
C ALA A 153 25.02 5.00 -15.95
N SER A 154 24.38 6.07 -16.40
CA SER A 154 23.00 6.12 -16.88
C SER A 154 22.34 4.74 -17.04
N GLN A 155 21.25 4.54 -16.29
CA GLN A 155 20.19 3.55 -16.48
C GLN A 155 20.31 2.71 -17.77
N PRO A 156 20.42 1.38 -17.63
CA PRO A 156 19.74 0.50 -18.54
C PRO A 156 18.79 -0.42 -17.76
N VAL A 157 17.55 -0.41 -18.25
CA VAL A 157 16.60 -1.53 -18.34
C VAL A 157 16.68 -2.59 -17.24
N GLN A 158 15.61 -2.58 -16.43
CA GLN A 158 15.13 -3.65 -15.57
C GLN A 158 15.52 -5.05 -16.07
N ASN A 159 16.40 -5.71 -15.32
CA ASN A 159 16.55 -7.15 -15.39
C ASN A 159 15.39 -7.77 -14.57
N PRO A 160 14.55 -8.66 -15.16
CA PRO A 160 13.41 -9.27 -14.46
C PRO A 160 13.79 -10.22 -13.32
N ASN A 161 15.09 -10.45 -13.08
CA ASN A 161 15.62 -11.17 -11.91
C ASN A 161 16.27 -10.25 -10.86
N ALA A 162 15.99 -8.93 -10.88
CA ALA A 162 16.53 -8.00 -9.90
C ALA A 162 16.07 -8.37 -8.47
N LEU A 163 17.06 -8.62 -7.60
CA LEU A 163 16.90 -8.64 -6.14
C LEU A 163 16.09 -7.40 -5.71
N GLY A 164 15.24 -7.56 -4.69
CA GLY A 164 14.13 -6.63 -4.47
C GLY A 164 14.55 -5.22 -4.07
N GLN A 165 13.72 -4.26 -4.49
CA GLN A 165 13.86 -2.84 -4.15
C GLN A 165 13.11 -2.54 -2.86
N TYR A 166 13.84 -2.47 -1.76
CA TYR A 166 13.33 -2.08 -0.46
C TYR A 166 13.41 -0.56 -0.26
N GLN A 167 12.38 0.03 0.34
CA GLN A 167 12.36 1.43 0.76
C GLN A 167 11.83 1.51 2.20
N LEU A 168 12.54 2.22 3.07
CA LEU A 168 12.18 2.46 4.46
C LEU A 168 11.63 3.88 4.61
N PHE A 169 10.51 4.01 5.32
CA PHE A 169 9.87 5.28 5.61
C PHE A 169 9.66 5.47 7.11
N TRP A 170 9.94 6.68 7.58
CA TRP A 170 9.60 7.16 8.92
C TRP A 170 8.68 8.37 8.80
N ASP A 171 7.50 8.30 9.41
CA ASP A 171 6.51 9.39 9.41
C ASP A 171 6.18 9.89 7.97
N GLY A 172 6.17 8.96 7.01
CA GLY A 172 5.93 9.25 5.59
C GLY A 172 7.14 9.75 4.80
N VAL A 173 8.30 9.94 5.43
CA VAL A 173 9.54 10.37 4.78
C VAL A 173 10.44 9.18 4.49
N ARG A 174 10.92 9.03 3.26
CA ARG A 174 11.88 7.98 2.90
C ARG A 174 13.22 8.26 3.58
N VAL A 175 13.72 7.30 4.34
CA VAL A 175 14.98 7.40 5.09
C VAL A 175 15.98 6.30 4.73
N GLY A 176 15.57 5.32 3.93
CA GLY A 176 16.44 4.27 3.42
C GLY A 176 15.94 3.68 2.11
N PHE A 177 16.87 3.20 1.30
CA PHE A 177 16.62 2.46 0.07
C PHE A 177 17.65 1.37 -0.08
N GLU A 178 17.20 0.15 -0.39
CA GLU A 178 18.09 -0.97 -0.70
C GLU A 178 17.67 -1.76 -1.92
N PRO A 179 18.45 -1.71 -3.02
CA PRO A 179 18.07 -2.32 -4.29
C PRO A 179 18.37 -3.82 -4.38
N THR A 180 19.04 -4.41 -3.39
CA THR A 180 19.48 -5.81 -3.46
C THR A 180 18.99 -6.67 -2.29
N TRP A 181 18.17 -6.10 -1.40
CA TRP A 181 17.70 -6.84 -0.24
C TRP A 181 16.65 -7.86 -0.62
N THR A 182 16.65 -8.98 0.10
CA THR A 182 15.54 -9.93 0.07
C THR A 182 14.38 -9.40 0.90
N LEU A 183 13.19 -9.95 0.68
CA LEU A 183 12.01 -9.60 1.49
C LEU A 183 12.25 -9.88 2.98
N GLN A 184 12.95 -10.96 3.31
CA GLN A 184 13.26 -11.31 4.70
C GLN A 184 14.20 -10.28 5.35
N GLN A 185 15.19 -9.78 4.62
CA GLN A 185 16.08 -8.71 5.10
C GLN A 185 15.31 -7.40 5.32
N ALA A 186 14.41 -7.06 4.40
CA ALA A 186 13.53 -5.91 4.53
C ALA A 186 12.62 -6.01 5.77
N ILE A 187 12.01 -7.18 6.00
CA ILE A 187 11.18 -7.45 7.20
C ILE A 187 12.01 -7.31 8.48
N ALA A 188 13.18 -7.95 8.55
CA ALA A 188 14.06 -7.87 9.71
C ALA A 188 14.45 -6.42 10.03
N ASN A 189 14.77 -5.64 8.99
CA ASN A 189 15.06 -4.22 9.16
C ASN A 189 13.86 -3.42 9.67
N LEU A 190 12.64 -3.71 9.23
CA LEU A 190 11.44 -3.06 9.74
C LEU A 190 11.18 -3.42 11.21
N GLU A 191 11.43 -4.68 11.61
CA GLU A 191 11.33 -5.11 13.01
C GLU A 191 12.32 -4.36 13.90
N ASP A 192 13.58 -4.27 13.45
CA ASP A 192 14.64 -3.53 14.15
C ASP A 192 14.29 -2.05 14.28
N ASN A 193 13.78 -1.43 13.21
CA ASN A 193 13.36 -0.03 13.22
C ASN A 193 12.17 0.21 14.14
N LYS A 194 11.15 -0.66 14.10
CA LYS A 194 9.99 -0.58 15.00
C LYS A 194 10.41 -0.67 16.47
N LYS A 195 11.35 -1.57 16.79
CA LYS A 195 11.87 -1.75 18.14
C LYS A 195 12.72 -0.56 18.60
N THR A 196 13.57 -0.03 17.71
CA THR A 196 14.48 1.08 18.01
C THR A 196 13.74 2.40 18.13
N TYR A 197 12.70 2.60 17.32
CA TYR A 197 11.97 3.86 17.21
C TYR A 197 10.47 3.68 17.47
N PRO A 198 10.06 3.37 18.71
CA PRO A 198 8.66 3.06 19.04
C PRO A 198 7.69 4.23 18.82
N ASN A 199 8.21 5.46 18.83
CA ASN A 199 7.42 6.68 18.60
C ASN A 199 7.35 7.10 17.13
N LYS A 200 7.98 6.35 16.22
CA LYS A 200 7.99 6.64 14.79
C LYS A 200 6.98 5.78 14.06
N LYS A 201 6.31 6.39 13.07
CA LYS A 201 5.50 5.64 12.12
C LYS A 201 6.43 4.95 11.12
N ILE A 202 6.79 3.71 11.41
CA ILE A 202 7.59 2.87 10.51
C ILE A 202 6.70 2.28 9.43
N GLU A 203 7.16 2.34 8.18
CA GLU A 203 6.56 1.73 6.99
C GLU A 203 7.67 1.26 6.04
N GLY A 204 7.40 0.18 5.28
CA GLY A 204 8.33 -0.31 4.27
C GLY A 204 7.63 -0.67 2.97
N LEU A 205 8.28 -0.40 1.84
CA LEU A 205 7.89 -0.89 0.54
C LEU A 205 8.92 -1.90 0.04
N PHE A 206 8.45 -3.00 -0.53
CA PHE A 206 9.28 -3.97 -1.24
C PHE A 206 8.74 -4.12 -2.66
N ASN A 207 9.58 -3.83 -3.66
CA ASN A 207 9.18 -3.76 -5.07
C ASN A 207 7.98 -2.80 -5.29
N GLY A 208 7.94 -1.71 -4.54
CA GLY A 208 6.87 -0.72 -4.60
C GLY A 208 5.57 -1.09 -3.86
N GLN A 209 5.48 -2.29 -3.27
CA GLN A 209 4.32 -2.71 -2.49
C GLN A 209 4.60 -2.58 -0.98
N LYS A 210 3.65 -2.08 -0.20
CA LYS A 210 3.75 -2.09 1.27
C LYS A 210 3.95 -3.52 1.78
N ILE A 211 4.76 -3.67 2.81
CA ILE A 211 4.96 -4.95 3.49
C ILE A 211 4.58 -4.87 4.97
N GLY A 212 4.03 -5.97 5.49
CA GLY A 212 3.59 -6.10 6.87
C GLY A 212 2.09 -5.93 7.07
N TYR A 213 1.67 -6.17 8.32
CA TYR A 213 0.30 -6.00 8.77
C TYR A 213 0.12 -4.67 9.51
N GLU A 214 -0.94 -3.91 9.19
CA GLU A 214 -1.36 -2.71 9.92
C GLU A 214 -2.74 -2.95 10.54
N LEU A 215 -2.86 -2.71 11.86
CA LEU A 215 -4.14 -2.68 12.56
C LEU A 215 -4.62 -1.24 12.67
N ILE A 216 -5.87 -1.00 12.30
CA ILE A 216 -6.50 0.32 12.28
C ILE A 216 -7.78 0.30 13.11
N TRP A 217 -7.93 1.29 14.00
CA TRP A 217 -9.17 1.56 14.73
C TRP A 217 -9.67 2.94 14.39
N ASP A 218 -10.92 3.04 13.93
CA ASP A 218 -11.59 4.30 13.60
C ASP A 218 -10.76 5.18 12.64
N GLY A 219 -10.04 4.55 11.69
CA GLY A 219 -9.16 5.23 10.73
C GLY A 219 -7.77 5.56 11.26
N VAL A 220 -7.44 5.27 12.51
CA VAL A 220 -6.12 5.49 13.11
C VAL A 220 -5.34 4.18 13.19
N ARG A 221 -4.09 4.18 12.70
CA ARG A 221 -3.19 3.03 12.85
C ARG A 221 -2.77 2.88 14.32
N VAL A 222 -3.07 1.72 14.89
CA VAL A 222 -2.77 1.38 16.30
C VAL A 222 -1.79 0.21 16.45
N GLY A 223 -1.51 -0.51 15.37
CA GLY A 223 -0.54 -1.60 15.36
C GLY A 223 0.14 -1.75 14.00
N PHE A 224 1.39 -2.22 14.01
CA PHE A 224 2.14 -2.56 12.80
C PHE A 224 3.05 -3.75 13.07
N GLU A 225 2.90 -4.82 12.30
CA GLU A 225 3.64 -6.07 12.47
C GLU A 225 4.25 -6.51 11.13
N PRO A 226 5.51 -6.15 10.85
CA PRO A 226 6.14 -6.37 9.54
C PRO A 226 6.37 -7.85 9.21
N GLY A 227 6.68 -8.68 10.22
CA GLY A 227 6.98 -10.11 10.02
C GLY A 227 5.77 -11.04 10.15
N TRP A 228 4.57 -10.51 10.36
CA TRP A 228 3.38 -11.36 10.52
C TRP A 228 2.95 -11.99 9.20
N THR A 229 2.44 -13.20 9.32
CA THR A 229 1.71 -13.90 8.24
C THR A 229 0.27 -13.39 8.15
N LEU A 230 -0.38 -13.66 7.01
CA LEU A 230 -1.80 -13.35 6.84
C LEU A 230 -2.68 -14.01 7.91
N GLN A 231 -2.36 -15.25 8.31
CA GLN A 231 -3.12 -15.96 9.34
C GLN A 231 -3.02 -15.28 10.71
N GLN A 232 -1.82 -14.82 11.09
CA GLN A 232 -1.63 -14.05 12.33
C GLN A 232 -2.37 -12.72 12.29
N ALA A 233 -2.35 -12.03 11.14
CA ALA A 233 -3.12 -10.80 10.94
C ALA A 233 -4.63 -11.03 11.09
N ILE A 234 -5.18 -12.08 10.46
CA ILE A 234 -6.61 -12.43 10.58
C ILE A 234 -6.98 -12.79 12.02
N ALA A 235 -6.17 -13.61 12.70
CA ALA A 235 -6.41 -13.98 14.10
C ALA A 235 -6.45 -12.74 15.01
N ASN A 236 -5.50 -11.83 14.82
CA ASN A 236 -5.47 -10.57 15.56
C ASN A 236 -6.69 -9.69 15.26
N LEU A 237 -7.17 -9.64 14.01
CA LEU A 237 -8.39 -8.89 13.68
C LEU A 237 -9.63 -9.47 14.36
N GLU A 238 -9.76 -10.79 14.44
CA GLU A 238 -10.86 -11.43 15.17
C GLU A 238 -10.81 -11.09 16.66
N ASP A 239 -9.62 -11.18 17.27
CA ASP A 239 -9.43 -10.82 18.68
C ASP A 239 -9.80 -9.35 18.93
N ASN A 240 -9.37 -8.44 18.05
CA ASN A 240 -9.67 -7.02 18.16
C ASN A 240 -11.14 -6.69 17.93
N LYS A 241 -11.78 -7.32 16.94
CA LYS A 241 -13.22 -7.20 16.69
C LYS A 241 -14.01 -7.60 17.93
N LYS A 242 -13.61 -8.70 18.60
CA LYS A 242 -14.25 -9.20 19.82
C LYS A 242 -14.00 -8.32 21.03
N ALA A 243 -12.76 -7.86 21.22
CA ALA A 243 -12.37 -7.03 22.34
C ALA A 243 -12.96 -5.62 22.27
N TYR A 244 -13.13 -5.08 21.05
CA TYR A 244 -13.56 -3.71 20.81
C TYR A 244 -14.77 -3.64 19.85
N PRO A 245 -15.95 -4.13 20.26
CA PRO A 245 -17.13 -4.21 19.39
C PRO A 245 -17.66 -2.84 18.92
N ASN A 246 -17.33 -1.77 19.65
CA ASN A 246 -17.74 -0.40 19.32
C ASN A 246 -16.71 0.35 18.47
N LYS A 247 -15.57 -0.28 18.15
CA LYS A 247 -14.53 0.30 17.32
C LYS A 247 -14.68 -0.20 15.88
N LYS A 248 -14.46 0.70 14.93
CA LYS A 248 -14.31 0.33 13.54
C LYS A 248 -12.93 -0.30 13.36
N VAL A 249 -12.83 -1.61 13.57
CA VAL A 249 -11.62 -2.40 13.34
C VAL A 249 -11.45 -2.65 11.84
N GLU A 250 -10.25 -2.42 11.34
CA GLU A 250 -9.80 -2.68 9.97
C GLU A 250 -8.36 -3.22 10.02
N GLY A 251 -8.00 -4.08 9.07
CA GLY A 251 -6.62 -4.54 8.91
C GLY A 251 -6.15 -4.47 7.48
N LEU A 252 -4.91 -4.07 7.29
CA LEU A 252 -4.24 -4.08 5.99
C LEU A 252 -3.07 -5.05 6.05
N PHE A 253 -3.03 -6.00 5.12
CA PHE A 253 -1.90 -6.89 4.92
C PHE A 253 -1.21 -6.52 3.61
N ASN A 254 0.07 -6.17 3.68
CA ASN A 254 0.86 -5.69 2.54
C ASN A 254 0.16 -4.55 1.77
N GLY A 255 -0.48 -3.64 2.52
CA GLY A 255 -1.22 -2.49 2.00
C GLY A 255 -2.63 -2.80 1.47
N GLN A 256 -3.08 -4.06 1.49
CA GLN A 256 -4.42 -4.45 1.05
C GLN A 256 -5.32 -4.73 2.25
N LYS A 257 -6.55 -4.23 2.22
CA LYS A 257 -7.55 -4.58 3.24
C LYS A 257 -7.75 -6.10 3.27
N ILE A 258 -7.98 -6.65 4.45
CA ILE A 258 -8.28 -8.08 4.63
C ILE A 258 -9.63 -8.29 5.32
N GLY A 259 -10.32 -9.35 4.93
CA GLY A 259 -11.63 -9.73 5.45
C GLY A 259 -12.81 -9.24 4.60
N TYR A 260 -14.00 -9.62 5.03
CA TYR A 260 -15.27 -9.22 4.42
C TYR A 260 -15.89 -8.03 5.15
N GLU A 261 -16.39 -7.03 4.41
CA GLU A 261 -17.19 -5.92 4.93
C GLU A 261 -18.58 -5.94 4.29
N LEU A 262 -19.64 -5.93 5.11
CA LEU A 262 -21.03 -5.76 4.66
C LEU A 262 -21.44 -4.29 4.82
N ILE A 263 -22.03 -3.73 3.76
CA ILE A 263 -22.39 -2.31 3.68
C ILE A 263 -23.87 -2.19 3.30
N TRP A 264 -24.62 -1.39 4.05
CA TRP A 264 -25.99 -0.99 3.73
C TRP A 264 -26.05 0.52 3.53
N ASP A 265 -26.56 0.97 2.38
CA ASP A 265 -26.74 2.40 2.07
C ASP A 265 -25.45 3.23 2.28
N GLY A 266 -24.29 2.64 2.00
CA GLY A 266 -22.98 3.27 2.20
C GLY A 266 -22.40 3.18 3.63
N VAL A 267 -23.12 2.59 4.57
CA VAL A 267 -22.68 2.41 5.97
C VAL A 267 -22.25 0.97 6.20
N ARG A 268 -21.06 0.76 6.78
CA ARG A 268 -20.60 -0.58 7.18
C ARG A 268 -21.42 -1.09 8.36
N VAL A 269 -22.04 -2.26 8.19
CA VAL A 269 -22.90 -2.91 9.19
C VAL A 269 -22.39 -4.28 9.62
N GLY A 270 -21.40 -4.85 8.92
CA GLY A 270 -20.75 -6.10 9.27
C GLY A 270 -19.29 -6.14 8.86
N PHE A 271 -18.47 -6.89 9.60
CA PHE A 271 -17.06 -7.11 9.29
C PHE A 271 -16.63 -8.49 9.77
N GLU A 272 -16.14 -9.34 8.87
CA GLU A 272 -15.77 -10.73 9.14
C GLU A 272 -14.35 -11.02 8.62
N PRO A 273 -13.32 -10.88 9.46
CA PRO A 273 -11.91 -11.04 9.07
C PRO A 273 -11.57 -12.41 8.50
N SER A 274 -12.15 -13.47 9.07
CA SER A 274 -11.81 -14.86 8.76
C SER A 274 -12.66 -15.49 7.67
N TRP A 275 -13.67 -14.79 7.16
CA TRP A 275 -14.58 -15.35 6.17
C TRP A 275 -13.90 -15.60 4.84
N THR A 276 -14.33 -16.68 4.19
CA THR A 276 -14.03 -16.94 2.79
C THR A 276 -14.91 -16.10 1.86
N LEU A 277 -14.49 -15.97 0.59
CA LEU A 277 -15.31 -15.29 -0.42
C LEU A 277 -16.70 -15.95 -0.59
N GLN A 278 -16.79 -17.28 -0.47
CA GLN A 278 -18.06 -17.98 -0.58
C GLN A 278 -19.02 -17.64 0.56
N GLN A 279 -18.51 -17.55 1.79
CA GLN A 279 -19.32 -17.12 2.95
C GLN A 279 -19.77 -15.66 2.80
N ALA A 280 -18.89 -14.78 2.30
CA ALA A 280 -19.24 -13.40 2.00
C ALA A 280 -20.36 -13.30 0.94
N ILE A 281 -20.25 -14.05 -0.16
CA ILE A 281 -21.29 -14.11 -1.21
C ILE A 281 -22.62 -14.62 -0.64
N ALA A 282 -22.61 -15.72 0.11
CA ALA A 282 -23.82 -16.28 0.72
C ALA A 282 -24.51 -15.26 1.64
N ASN A 283 -23.73 -14.57 2.46
CA ASN A 283 -24.26 -13.52 3.32
C ASN A 283 -24.82 -12.33 2.53
N LEU A 284 -24.20 -11.94 1.42
CA LEU A 284 -24.74 -10.88 0.57
C LEU A 284 -26.09 -11.28 -0.06
N GLU A 285 -26.25 -12.52 -0.49
CA GLU A 285 -27.53 -13.03 -1.00
C GLU A 285 -28.62 -13.00 0.08
N ASP A 286 -28.29 -13.48 1.28
CA ASP A 286 -29.22 -13.45 2.41
C ASP A 286 -29.64 -12.01 2.75
N ASN A 287 -28.69 -11.07 2.75
CA ASN A 287 -28.97 -9.66 3.03
C ASN A 287 -29.78 -8.99 1.92
N LYS A 288 -29.45 -9.25 0.64
CA LYS A 288 -30.22 -8.77 -0.51
C LYS A 288 -31.68 -9.23 -0.41
N LYS A 289 -31.91 -10.49 -0.02
CA LYS A 289 -33.25 -11.08 0.13
C LYS A 289 -33.99 -10.53 1.35
N ALA A 290 -33.32 -10.41 2.49
CA ALA A 290 -33.92 -9.95 3.74
C ALA A 290 -34.24 -8.45 3.71
N TYR A 291 -33.44 -7.66 3.00
CA TYR A 291 -33.54 -6.20 2.99
C TYR A 291 -33.64 -5.64 1.55
N PRO A 292 -34.74 -5.90 0.82
CA PRO A 292 -34.88 -5.51 -0.59
C PRO A 292 -34.87 -3.99 -0.82
N ASN A 293 -35.20 -3.21 0.21
CA ASN A 293 -35.19 -1.74 0.16
C ASN A 293 -33.84 -1.12 0.56
N LYS A 294 -32.84 -1.94 0.88
CA LYS A 294 -31.49 -1.49 1.24
C LYS A 294 -30.55 -1.66 0.07
N LYS A 295 -29.69 -0.66 -0.14
CA LYS A 295 -28.56 -0.79 -1.05
C LYS A 295 -27.49 -1.65 -0.38
N VAL A 296 -27.61 -2.98 -0.56
CA VAL A 296 -26.62 -3.94 -0.07
C VAL A 296 -25.40 -3.92 -0.98
N GLU A 297 -24.21 -3.87 -0.38
CA GLU A 297 -22.90 -3.99 -1.01
C GLU A 297 -21.99 -4.82 -0.10
N GLY A 298 -21.03 -5.53 -0.70
CA GLY A 298 -19.99 -6.22 0.05
C GLY A 298 -18.61 -5.99 -0.53
N LEU A 299 -17.63 -5.88 0.35
CA LEU A 299 -16.22 -5.83 -0.01
C LEU A 299 -15.52 -7.08 0.52
N PHE A 300 -14.76 -7.78 -0.32
CA PHE A 300 -13.84 -8.83 0.10
C PHE A 300 -12.42 -8.36 -0.13
N ASN A 301 -11.62 -8.30 0.93
CA ASN A 301 -10.26 -7.77 0.88
C ASN A 301 -10.18 -6.38 0.21
N GLY A 302 -11.18 -5.54 0.47
CA GLY A 302 -11.31 -4.20 -0.09
C GLY A 302 -11.85 -4.11 -1.52
N GLN A 303 -12.17 -5.23 -2.18
CA GLN A 303 -12.75 -5.26 -3.52
C GLN A 303 -14.24 -5.54 -3.48
N LYS A 304 -15.04 -4.86 -4.32
CA LYS A 304 -16.47 -5.16 -4.46
C LYS A 304 -16.71 -6.60 -4.90
N ILE A 305 -17.82 -7.17 -4.45
CA ILE A 305 -18.22 -8.54 -4.78
C ILE A 305 -19.48 -8.50 -5.63
N GLY A 306 -19.50 -9.30 -6.70
CA GLY A 306 -20.67 -9.57 -7.52
C GLY A 306 -20.87 -8.60 -8.67
N TYR A 307 -22.03 -8.74 -9.31
CA TYR A 307 -22.43 -7.95 -10.46
C TYR A 307 -23.39 -6.82 -10.08
N GLU A 308 -23.14 -5.60 -10.57
CA GLU A 308 -24.04 -4.45 -10.45
C GLU A 308 -24.50 -4.01 -11.85
N LEU A 309 -25.82 -3.91 -12.06
CA LEU A 309 -26.42 -3.36 -13.26
C LEU A 309 -26.82 -1.90 -13.02
N MET A 310 -26.44 -1.03 -13.93
CA MET A 310 -26.71 0.41 -13.86
C MET A 310 -27.48 0.87 -15.11
N TRP A 311 -28.49 1.71 -14.90
CA TRP A 311 -29.17 2.48 -15.96
C TRP A 311 -29.02 3.96 -15.67
N ASP A 312 -28.48 4.71 -16.64
CA ASP A 312 -28.30 6.17 -16.54
C ASP A 312 -27.54 6.60 -15.26
N GLY A 313 -26.58 5.77 -14.83
CA GLY A 313 -25.80 6.00 -13.61
C GLY A 313 -26.47 5.59 -12.30
N VAL A 314 -27.67 5.01 -12.34
CA VAL A 314 -28.40 4.50 -11.16
C VAL A 314 -28.36 2.98 -11.12
N ARG A 315 -28.07 2.41 -9.95
CA ARG A 315 -28.06 0.94 -9.76
C ARG A 315 -29.49 0.40 -9.77
N VAL A 316 -29.77 -0.53 -10.67
CA VAL A 316 -31.09 -1.17 -10.84
C VAL A 316 -31.05 -2.68 -10.60
N GLY A 317 -29.87 -3.29 -10.54
CA GLY A 317 -29.69 -4.70 -10.24
C GLY A 317 -28.40 -4.97 -9.47
N PHE A 318 -28.40 -6.01 -8.64
CA PHE A 318 -27.23 -6.46 -7.90
C PHE A 318 -27.29 -7.97 -7.69
N GLU A 319 -26.27 -8.70 -8.16
CA GLU A 319 -26.23 -10.16 -8.13
C GLU A 319 -24.88 -10.63 -7.55
N PRO A 320 -24.81 -10.89 -6.22
CA PRO A 320 -23.59 -11.28 -5.53
C PRO A 320 -22.93 -12.55 -6.07
N SER A 321 -23.76 -13.54 -6.41
CA SER A 321 -23.31 -14.89 -6.77
C SER A 321 -23.09 -15.11 -8.27
N TRP A 322 -23.42 -14.12 -9.10
CA TRP A 322 -23.32 -14.29 -10.54
C TRP A 322 -21.87 -14.39 -11.01
N THR A 323 -21.69 -15.20 -12.05
CA THR A 323 -20.44 -15.25 -12.82
C THR A 323 -20.36 -14.07 -13.79
N LEU A 324 -19.14 -13.79 -14.28
CA LEU A 324 -18.94 -12.76 -15.30
C LEU A 324 -19.75 -13.04 -16.57
N GLN A 325 -19.92 -14.32 -16.95
CA GLN A 325 -20.69 -14.70 -18.14
C GLN A 325 -22.18 -14.37 -17.98
N GLN A 326 -22.76 -14.66 -16.80
CA GLN A 326 -24.15 -14.30 -16.49
C GLN A 326 -24.33 -12.78 -16.49
N ALA A 327 -23.38 -12.04 -15.93
CA ALA A 327 -23.37 -10.58 -15.96
C ALA A 327 -23.34 -10.03 -17.40
N ILE A 328 -22.48 -10.56 -18.26
CA ILE A 328 -22.39 -10.16 -19.68
C ILE A 328 -23.71 -10.44 -20.41
N ALA A 329 -24.27 -11.65 -20.28
CA ALA A 329 -25.54 -12.01 -20.91
C ALA A 329 -26.67 -11.07 -20.49
N ASN A 330 -26.74 -10.75 -19.18
CA ASN A 330 -27.72 -9.80 -18.68
C ASN A 330 -27.52 -8.38 -19.21
N LEU A 331 -26.27 -7.93 -19.40
CA LEU A 331 -25.99 -6.64 -20.02
C LEU A 331 -26.44 -6.58 -21.48
N GLU A 332 -26.26 -7.66 -22.24
CA GLU A 332 -26.77 -7.77 -23.62
C GLU A 332 -28.28 -7.66 -23.67
N ASP A 333 -28.97 -8.43 -22.82
CA ASP A 333 -30.43 -8.40 -22.72
C ASP A 333 -30.94 -7.01 -22.36
N ASN A 334 -30.31 -6.35 -21.39
CA ASN A 334 -30.68 -5.01 -20.97
C ASN A 334 -30.40 -3.95 -22.05
N LYS A 335 -29.25 -4.02 -22.73
CA LYS A 335 -28.93 -3.15 -23.86
C LYS A 335 -29.98 -3.28 -24.96
N LYS A 336 -30.44 -4.50 -25.25
CA LYS A 336 -31.44 -4.78 -26.27
C LYS A 336 -32.85 -4.34 -25.85
N ALA A 337 -33.24 -4.62 -24.62
CA ALA A 337 -34.56 -4.30 -24.09
C ALA A 337 -34.76 -2.79 -23.86
N TYR A 338 -33.68 -2.07 -23.51
CA TYR A 338 -33.72 -0.66 -23.15
C TYR A 338 -32.73 0.17 -23.98
N PRO A 339 -32.93 0.30 -25.30
CA PRO A 339 -31.97 0.96 -26.20
C PRO A 339 -31.78 2.46 -25.90
N ASN A 340 -32.77 3.09 -25.25
CA ASN A 340 -32.71 4.51 -24.85
C ASN A 340 -32.04 4.73 -23.48
N LYS A 341 -31.65 3.65 -22.79
CA LYS A 341 -30.99 3.73 -21.49
C LYS A 341 -29.49 3.58 -21.67
N LYS A 342 -28.73 4.38 -20.91
CA LYS A 342 -27.30 4.17 -20.76
C LYS A 342 -27.09 2.96 -19.84
N VAL A 343 -27.08 1.76 -20.43
CA VAL A 343 -26.76 0.52 -19.73
C VAL A 343 -25.26 0.44 -19.47
N GLU A 344 -24.90 0.14 -18.23
CA GLU A 344 -23.54 -0.12 -17.75
C GLU A 344 -23.57 -1.28 -16.74
N GLY A 345 -22.52 -2.09 -16.69
CA GLY A 345 -22.38 -3.14 -15.70
C GLY A 345 -21.01 -3.14 -15.06
N LEU A 346 -20.98 -3.49 -13.78
CA LEU A 346 -19.75 -3.67 -13.02
C LEU A 346 -19.68 -5.10 -12.50
N PHE A 347 -18.55 -5.77 -12.66
CA PHE A 347 -18.25 -7.06 -12.05
C PHE A 347 -17.11 -6.87 -11.05
N ASN A 348 -17.37 -7.20 -9.78
CA ASN A 348 -16.43 -6.97 -8.68
C ASN A 348 -15.89 -5.52 -8.65
N GLY A 349 -16.76 -4.55 -8.99
CA GLY A 349 -16.44 -3.13 -9.06
C GLY A 349 -15.70 -2.65 -10.32
N GLN A 350 -15.43 -3.53 -11.28
CA GLN A 350 -14.82 -3.18 -12.56
C GLN A 350 -15.87 -3.11 -13.66
N LYS A 351 -15.85 -2.07 -14.50
CA LYS A 351 -16.72 -2.00 -15.67
C LYS A 351 -16.52 -3.22 -16.58
N ILE A 352 -17.60 -3.66 -17.21
CA ILE A 352 -17.59 -4.80 -18.15
C ILE A 352 -17.83 -4.30 -19.57
N GLY A 353 -17.06 -4.82 -20.53
CA GLY A 353 -17.30 -4.63 -21.95
C GLY A 353 -16.51 -3.51 -22.60
N TYR A 354 -16.77 -3.32 -23.88
CA TYR A 354 -16.17 -2.27 -24.70
C TYR A 354 -17.07 -1.05 -24.81
N GLU A 355 -16.52 0.15 -24.60
CA GLU A 355 -17.19 1.43 -24.85
C GLU A 355 -16.45 2.19 -25.96
N LEU A 356 -17.16 2.58 -27.03
CA LEU A 356 -16.65 3.47 -28.08
C LEU A 356 -17.06 4.91 -27.75
N ILE A 357 -16.10 5.82 -27.80
CA ILE A 357 -16.28 7.23 -27.42
C ILE A 357 -15.81 8.13 -28.58
N TRP A 358 -16.67 9.08 -28.97
CA TRP A 358 -16.35 10.14 -29.92
C TRP A 358 -16.45 11.49 -29.23
N ASP A 359 -15.39 12.29 -29.28
CA ASP A 359 -15.34 13.65 -28.73
C ASP A 359 -15.80 13.72 -27.26
N GLY A 360 -15.51 12.67 -26.48
CA GLY A 360 -15.90 12.54 -25.07
C GLY A 360 -17.32 11.99 -24.82
N VAL A 361 -18.09 11.68 -25.87
CA VAL A 361 -19.44 11.11 -25.76
C VAL A 361 -19.41 9.62 -26.13
N ARG A 362 -20.03 8.78 -25.31
CA ARG A 362 -20.18 7.34 -25.61
C ARG A 362 -21.17 7.15 -26.77
N VAL A 363 -20.71 6.50 -27.83
CA VAL A 363 -21.50 6.23 -29.05
C VAL A 363 -21.71 4.74 -29.32
N GLY A 364 -20.97 3.87 -28.62
CA GLY A 364 -21.13 2.41 -28.71
C GLY A 364 -20.84 1.73 -27.39
N PHE A 365 -21.48 0.58 -27.16
CA PHE A 365 -21.25 -0.25 -25.97
C PHE A 365 -21.47 -1.73 -26.32
N GLU A 366 -20.44 -2.55 -26.20
CA GLU A 366 -20.49 -3.97 -26.54
C GLU A 366 -20.00 -4.84 -25.36
N PRO A 367 -20.92 -5.40 -24.55
CA PRO A 367 -20.57 -6.05 -23.29
C PRO A 367 -19.83 -7.39 -23.47
N SER A 368 -20.07 -8.10 -24.59
CA SER A 368 -19.50 -9.42 -24.87
C SER A 368 -18.27 -9.40 -25.76
N TRP A 369 -17.89 -8.23 -26.28
CA TRP A 369 -16.75 -8.14 -27.18
C TRP A 369 -15.45 -8.49 -26.48
N THR A 370 -14.57 -9.15 -27.23
CA THR A 370 -13.19 -9.37 -26.84
C THR A 370 -12.36 -8.10 -27.05
N LEU A 371 -11.19 -8.04 -26.40
CA LEU A 371 -10.25 -6.94 -26.61
C LEU A 371 -9.85 -6.78 -28.09
N GLN A 372 -9.71 -7.89 -28.83
CA GLN A 372 -9.34 -7.85 -30.24
C GLN A 372 -10.46 -7.23 -31.11
N GLN A 373 -11.72 -7.58 -30.86
CA GLN A 373 -12.86 -6.97 -31.54
C GLN A 373 -12.97 -5.47 -31.22
N ALA A 374 -12.75 -5.10 -29.95
CA ALA A 374 -12.71 -3.70 -29.53
C ALA A 374 -11.61 -2.90 -30.26
N ILE A 375 -10.40 -3.45 -30.36
CA ILE A 375 -9.28 -2.82 -31.09
C ILE A 375 -9.61 -2.67 -32.58
N ALA A 376 -10.07 -3.72 -33.24
CA ALA A 376 -10.41 -3.68 -34.66
C ALA A 376 -11.48 -2.60 -34.94
N ASN A 377 -12.51 -2.54 -34.09
CA ASN A 377 -13.53 -1.51 -34.22
C ASN A 377 -12.99 -0.09 -34.00
N LEU A 378 -12.05 0.11 -33.07
CA LEU A 378 -11.41 1.41 -32.91
C LEU A 378 -10.59 1.83 -34.12
N GLU A 379 -9.87 0.89 -34.74
CA GLU A 379 -9.12 1.14 -35.98
C GLU A 379 -10.06 1.56 -37.11
N ASP A 380 -11.16 0.84 -37.30
CA ASP A 380 -12.18 1.16 -38.30
C ASP A 380 -12.80 2.54 -38.06
N ASN A 381 -13.14 2.87 -36.81
CA ASN A 381 -13.71 4.16 -36.45
C ASN A 381 -12.72 5.31 -36.62
N LYS A 382 -11.45 5.12 -36.22
CA LYS A 382 -10.39 6.11 -36.45
C LYS A 382 -10.22 6.39 -37.95
N LYS A 383 -10.28 5.35 -38.79
CA LYS A 383 -10.14 5.46 -40.25
C LYS A 383 -11.36 6.12 -40.89
N ALA A 384 -12.56 5.74 -40.48
CA ALA A 384 -13.81 6.27 -41.03
C ALA A 384 -14.06 7.73 -40.62
N TYR A 385 -13.62 8.13 -39.42
CA TYR A 385 -13.88 9.44 -38.85
C TYR A 385 -12.57 10.15 -38.42
N PRO A 386 -11.69 10.53 -39.38
CA PRO A 386 -10.38 11.09 -39.07
C PRO A 386 -10.43 12.43 -38.31
N ASN A 387 -11.55 13.16 -38.42
CA ASN A 387 -11.76 14.43 -37.72
C ASN A 387 -12.38 14.28 -36.33
N LYS A 388 -12.76 13.05 -35.93
CA LYS A 388 -13.33 12.76 -34.63
C LYS A 388 -12.24 12.31 -33.66
N LYS A 389 -12.32 12.78 -32.42
CA LYS A 389 -11.50 12.24 -31.34
C LYS A 389 -12.08 10.89 -30.92
N VAL A 390 -11.62 9.83 -31.57
CA VAL A 390 -11.99 8.45 -31.25
C VAL A 390 -11.18 7.95 -30.06
N GLU A 391 -11.85 7.36 -29.08
CA GLU A 391 -11.29 6.67 -27.93
C GLU A 391 -12.09 5.39 -27.66
N GLY A 392 -11.45 4.39 -27.05
CA GLY A 392 -12.16 3.21 -26.57
C GLY A 392 -11.73 2.80 -25.18
N LEU A 393 -12.69 2.28 -24.43
CA LEU A 393 -12.48 1.68 -23.13
C LEU A 393 -12.81 0.20 -23.20
N PHE A 394 -11.94 -0.65 -22.67
CA PHE A 394 -12.21 -2.07 -22.47
C PHE A 394 -12.18 -2.39 -20.98
N ASN A 395 -13.30 -2.89 -20.45
CA ASN A 395 -13.51 -3.08 -19.01
C ASN A 395 -13.18 -1.81 -18.19
N GLY A 396 -13.53 -0.64 -18.74
CA GLY A 396 -13.29 0.67 -18.15
C GLY A 396 -11.86 1.22 -18.28
N GLN A 397 -10.94 0.49 -18.91
CA GLN A 397 -9.57 0.95 -19.15
C GLN A 397 -9.40 1.43 -20.59
N LYS A 398 -8.73 2.57 -20.78
CA LYS A 398 -8.35 3.02 -22.14
C LYS A 398 -7.54 1.95 -22.84
N ILE A 399 -7.79 1.75 -24.13
CA ILE A 399 -7.02 0.81 -24.96
C ILE A 399 -6.33 1.55 -26.10
N GLY A 400 -5.13 1.10 -26.47
CA GLY A 400 -4.28 1.69 -27.50
C GLY A 400 -3.12 2.51 -26.96
N TYR A 401 -2.28 2.96 -27.89
CA TYR A 401 -1.16 3.86 -27.63
C TYR A 401 -1.55 5.32 -27.91
N GLU A 402 -1.27 6.23 -26.98
CA GLU A 402 -1.39 7.69 -27.17
C GLU A 402 0.00 8.34 -27.11
N LEU A 403 0.34 9.13 -28.14
CA LEU A 403 1.53 9.98 -28.15
C LEU A 403 1.13 11.41 -27.80
N ILE A 404 1.86 12.02 -26.87
CA ILE A 404 1.55 13.34 -26.31
C ILE A 404 2.79 14.23 -26.43
N TRP A 405 2.62 15.43 -26.98
CA TRP A 405 3.63 16.48 -27.03
C TRP A 405 3.14 17.69 -26.25
N ASP A 406 3.91 18.12 -25.25
CA ASP A 406 3.64 19.31 -24.45
C ASP A 406 2.21 19.30 -23.84
N GLY A 407 1.75 18.12 -23.43
CA GLY A 407 0.42 17.89 -22.87
C GLY A 407 -0.71 17.72 -23.89
N VAL A 408 -0.43 17.80 -25.19
CA VAL A 408 -1.42 17.64 -26.28
C VAL A 408 -1.25 16.29 -26.96
N ARG A 409 -2.34 15.54 -27.14
CA ARG A 409 -2.32 14.28 -27.89
C ARG A 409 -2.09 14.55 -29.37
N VAL A 410 -1.02 14.00 -29.92
CA VAL A 410 -0.61 14.16 -31.33
C VAL A 410 -0.67 12.86 -32.13
N GLY A 411 -0.80 11.71 -31.46
CA GLY A 411 -0.97 10.41 -32.10
C GLY A 411 -1.83 9.47 -31.25
N PHE A 412 -2.55 8.57 -31.91
CA PHE A 412 -3.32 7.52 -31.24
C PHE A 412 -3.35 6.26 -32.11
N GLU A 413 -2.80 5.14 -31.62
CA GLU A 413 -2.68 3.89 -32.37
C GLU A 413 -3.30 2.73 -31.58
N PRO A 414 -4.57 2.36 -31.84
CA PRO A 414 -5.30 1.40 -31.03
C PRO A 414 -4.78 -0.05 -31.14
N GLY A 415 -4.31 -0.48 -32.31
CA GLY A 415 -3.79 -1.84 -32.52
C GLY A 415 -2.29 -2.01 -32.32
N TRP A 416 -1.57 -0.97 -31.89
CA TRP A 416 -0.15 -1.09 -31.65
C TRP A 416 0.15 -1.98 -30.44
N THR A 417 1.24 -2.74 -30.55
CA THR A 417 1.83 -3.47 -29.43
C THR A 417 2.61 -2.52 -28.52
N LEU A 418 2.87 -2.98 -27.29
CA LEU A 418 3.72 -2.24 -26.34
C LEU A 418 5.11 -1.94 -26.93
N GLN A 419 5.69 -2.89 -27.67
CA GLN A 419 7.01 -2.71 -28.28
C GLN A 419 7.01 -1.62 -29.35
N GLN A 420 5.99 -1.58 -30.22
CA GLN A 420 5.83 -0.52 -31.22
C GLN A 420 5.64 0.84 -30.56
N ALA A 421 4.83 0.90 -29.50
CA ALA A 421 4.59 2.10 -28.72
C ALA A 421 5.89 2.65 -28.08
N ILE A 422 6.69 1.78 -27.46
CA ILE A 422 7.99 2.14 -26.88
C ILE A 422 8.97 2.64 -27.94
N ALA A 423 9.07 1.93 -29.08
CA ALA A 423 9.96 2.32 -30.16
C ALA A 423 9.60 3.72 -30.69
N ASN A 424 8.32 3.94 -30.99
CA ASN A 424 7.84 5.22 -31.46
C ASN A 424 8.04 6.36 -30.44
N LEU A 425 7.81 6.09 -29.15
CA LEU A 425 8.09 7.07 -28.10
C LEU A 425 9.58 7.45 -28.08
N GLY A 426 10.48 6.47 -28.21
CA GLY A 426 11.92 6.69 -28.31
C GLY A 426 12.30 7.54 -29.53
N ASP A 427 11.76 7.22 -30.69
CA ASP A 427 11.99 7.97 -31.93
C ASP A 427 11.51 9.42 -31.81
N ASN A 428 10.35 9.66 -31.22
CA ASN A 428 9.81 11.01 -31.02
C ASN A 428 10.65 11.81 -30.02
N LYS A 429 11.09 11.21 -28.93
CA LYS A 429 12.01 11.86 -27.97
C LYS A 429 13.32 12.27 -28.64
N LYS A 430 13.83 11.47 -29.58
CA LYS A 430 15.06 11.76 -30.33
C LYS A 430 14.86 12.84 -31.40
N ALA A 431 13.75 12.78 -32.13
CA ALA A 431 13.46 13.72 -33.21
C ALA A 431 13.07 15.12 -32.69
N TYR A 432 12.44 15.19 -31.51
CA TYR A 432 11.93 16.42 -30.91
C TYR A 432 12.48 16.64 -29.50
N PRO A 433 13.81 16.84 -29.34
CA PRO A 433 14.44 16.95 -28.02
C PRO A 433 13.98 18.17 -27.21
N ASN A 434 13.41 19.18 -27.87
CA ASN A 434 12.91 20.40 -27.24
C ASN A 434 11.45 20.31 -26.79
N LYS A 435 10.77 19.18 -27.06
CA LYS A 435 9.37 18.97 -26.63
C LYS A 435 9.32 18.02 -25.45
N LYS A 436 8.32 18.23 -24.57
CA LYS A 436 7.97 17.22 -23.57
C LYS A 436 7.18 16.11 -24.26
N VAL A 437 7.87 15.03 -24.62
CA VAL A 437 7.28 13.87 -25.30
C VAL A 437 6.92 12.79 -24.27
N GLU A 438 5.64 12.46 -24.20
CA GLU A 438 5.05 11.46 -23.32
C GLU A 438 4.30 10.40 -24.14
N GLY A 439 4.27 9.17 -23.67
CA GLY A 439 3.52 8.07 -24.29
C GLY A 439 2.68 7.36 -23.25
N LEU A 440 1.43 7.05 -23.59
CA LEU A 440 0.55 6.21 -22.78
C LEU A 440 0.22 4.94 -23.56
N PHE A 441 0.32 3.77 -22.92
CA PHE A 441 -0.14 2.50 -23.46
C PHE A 441 -1.25 1.94 -22.60
N ASN A 442 -2.43 1.72 -23.19
CA ASN A 442 -3.65 1.34 -22.48
C ASN A 442 -3.93 2.27 -21.27
N GLY A 443 -3.74 3.58 -21.49
CA GLY A 443 -3.92 4.63 -20.48
C GLY A 443 -2.84 4.71 -19.40
N LYS A 444 -1.76 3.92 -19.47
CA LYS A 444 -0.65 3.93 -18.50
C LYS A 444 0.60 4.56 -19.10
N PRO A 445 1.35 5.40 -18.36
CA PRO A 445 2.62 5.95 -18.84
C PRO A 445 3.64 4.87 -19.24
N LEU A 446 4.37 5.15 -20.31
CA LEU A 446 5.51 4.36 -20.82
C LEU A 446 6.86 4.85 -20.31
#